data_AF-A0A973A2W3-F1
#
_entry.id   AF-A0A973A2W3-F1
#
_cell.length_a   1.000
_cell.length_b   1.000
_cell.length_c   1.000
_cell.angle_alpha   90.00
_cell.angle_beta   90.00
_cell.angle_gamma   90.00
#
_symmetry.space_group_name_H-M   'P 1'
#
loop_
_entity.id
_entity.type
_entity.pdbx_description
1 polymer ?
#
loop_
_entity_poly.entity_id
_entity_poly.type
_entity_poly.pdbx_seq_one_letter_code
_entity_poly.pdbx_strand_id
1 'polypeptide(L)'
;MWNRRTHTSMALIMVLVLMGSLVQGSETEILPVNSPADLDLSGDIMYAVNFGDNGNPTVGGTVFSQDEECPGITLEAVDLFEGPATWWGPYPGTEDAGLNLLLNGMAATSIPSDEFKIDVQGLVSGRLYLLQLVFYEPENHGRSVDFTVENEKIVTGFDPLNAQGGVAGQGGSLIKYEFTAGDSILNILMVNYSHACGLSGLILTEIANPVAFTDYGSGTTIELAVGKGIWKINWGQGPWTWSNSTDAPLLDANVSGILDLHTTAPADISDDLLATLPIAGKLTLSAHDAINKDVVIGTMVLSGTGINVIDINASRLIMDEGSGMCLAPFPAPAPKLTLAMEEATGVFAHVEQTADWELSFAGSYAAPLMEGVELQDNIFAALGGKVPIIGGIGTFALSGEYVPDETKRAQSFCQYGTGVSERLGAGGALWNQAWTGGPRNWHECPASVNMPFLGENVSGTLETTTAGAPSIDENMVLSFSFGGQMRLTDYNEVNPDQIDGQIIGDAEGMFVADINAENATFDADGNILIAFGASVHDARDCLITVTETTGTFSDIQQAGAWAWYVDGTMTIARVETLPLQQNILAALQQPELLLGAQEEFVLTGLYLRNPSQE
;
A
#
# COMPACT_ATOMS: atom_id res chain seq x y z
N MET A 1 -48.41 34.51 28.98
CA MET A 1 -48.25 33.48 30.03
C MET A 1 -48.82 32.17 29.48
N TRP A 2 -48.00 31.11 29.47
CA TRP A 2 -48.32 29.70 29.15
C TRP A 2 -48.85 29.46 27.71
N ASN A 3 -48.05 29.14 26.69
CA ASN A 3 -47.06 28.07 26.49
C ASN A 3 -47.59 26.65 26.80
N ARG A 4 -48.16 25.99 25.78
CA ARG A 4 -48.29 24.54 25.70
C ARG A 4 -47.55 24.07 24.45
N ARG A 5 -46.28 23.70 24.64
CA ARG A 5 -45.49 22.90 23.70
C ARG A 5 -46.06 21.49 23.70
N THR A 6 -46.50 21.03 22.54
CA THR A 6 -46.67 19.62 22.24
C THR A 6 -45.28 18.98 22.14
N HIS A 7 -44.97 18.10 23.10
CA HIS A 7 -43.82 17.21 23.02
C HIS A 7 -44.10 16.14 21.94
N THR A 8 -43.53 16.31 20.76
CA THR A 8 -43.17 15.19 19.89
C THR A 8 -41.87 14.62 20.43
N SER A 9 -41.96 13.50 21.13
CA SER A 9 -40.82 12.67 21.47
C SER A 9 -40.20 12.16 20.16
N MET A 10 -39.16 12.83 19.68
CA MET A 10 -38.19 12.22 18.77
C MET A 10 -37.43 11.18 19.59
N ALA A 11 -37.82 9.92 19.47
CA ALA A 11 -36.97 8.81 19.83
C ALA A 11 -35.76 8.86 18.90
N LEU A 12 -34.66 9.41 19.41
CA LEU A 12 -33.33 9.26 18.83
C LEU A 12 -33.04 7.75 18.86
N ILE A 13 -33.22 7.08 17.72
CA ILE A 13 -32.66 5.75 17.52
C ILE A 13 -31.16 5.98 17.42
N MET A 14 -30.48 5.90 18.56
CA MET A 14 -29.06 5.58 18.62
C MET A 14 -28.92 4.20 17.98
N VAL A 15 -28.63 4.19 16.68
CA VAL A 15 -28.00 3.03 16.06
C VAL A 15 -26.60 3.01 16.66
N LEU A 16 -26.41 2.20 17.70
CA LEU A 16 -25.09 1.68 18.00
C LEU A 16 -24.64 0.98 16.73
N VAL A 17 -23.75 1.62 15.97
CA VAL A 17 -22.90 0.93 15.01
C VAL A 17 -21.99 0.07 15.86
N LEU A 18 -22.45 -1.14 16.16
CA LEU A 18 -21.52 -2.25 16.39
C LEU A 18 -20.69 -2.33 15.12
N MET A 19 -19.41 -1.96 15.22
CA MET A 19 -18.39 -2.43 14.30
C MET A 19 -18.35 -3.95 14.43
N GLY A 20 -19.29 -4.62 13.77
CA GLY A 20 -19.04 -5.96 13.27
C GLY A 20 -18.15 -5.76 12.07
N SER A 21 -16.96 -6.34 12.11
CA SER A 21 -16.18 -6.64 10.92
C SER A 21 -17.13 -7.21 9.87
N LEU A 22 -17.31 -6.49 8.76
CA LEU A 22 -17.82 -7.08 7.54
C LEU A 22 -16.68 -7.94 7.00
N VAL A 23 -16.53 -9.15 7.55
CA VAL A 23 -15.82 -10.22 6.87
C VAL A 23 -16.67 -10.52 5.63
N GLN A 24 -16.15 -10.16 4.48
CA GLN A 24 -16.64 -10.56 3.18
C GLN A 24 -16.70 -12.09 3.19
N GLY A 25 -17.90 -12.65 3.04
CA GLY A 25 -18.21 -14.02 3.47
C GLY A 25 -17.32 -15.08 2.84
N SER A 26 -16.54 -15.76 3.66
CA SER A 26 -15.92 -17.04 3.34
C SER A 26 -17.00 -18.13 3.47
N GLU A 27 -17.69 -18.47 2.37
CA GLU A 27 -18.56 -19.64 2.37
C GLU A 27 -17.68 -20.90 2.41
N THR A 28 -17.70 -21.60 3.54
CA THR A 28 -17.06 -22.91 3.64
C THR A 28 -17.87 -23.93 2.85
N GLU A 29 -17.27 -24.58 1.85
CA GLU A 29 -17.93 -25.63 1.07
C GLU A 29 -17.50 -27.02 1.57
N ILE A 30 -18.46 -27.94 1.61
CA ILE A 30 -18.23 -29.35 1.95
C ILE A 30 -18.72 -30.22 0.79
N LEU A 31 -17.81 -30.97 0.17
CA LEU A 31 -18.08 -31.70 -1.08
C LEU A 31 -17.57 -33.15 -1.01
N PRO A 32 -18.21 -34.10 -1.71
CA PRO A 32 -17.65 -35.43 -1.93
C PRO A 32 -16.52 -35.39 -2.97
N VAL A 33 -15.55 -36.30 -2.85
CA VAL A 33 -14.40 -36.44 -3.76
C VAL A 33 -14.38 -37.84 -4.36
N ASN A 34 -14.75 -37.96 -5.64
CA ASN A 34 -14.83 -39.23 -6.36
C ASN A 34 -13.84 -39.32 -7.53
N SER A 35 -13.31 -38.18 -7.95
CA SER A 35 -12.41 -38.03 -9.09
C SER A 35 -11.45 -36.87 -8.87
N PRO A 36 -10.32 -36.80 -9.61
CA PRO A 36 -9.41 -35.66 -9.55
C PRO A 36 -10.09 -34.32 -9.87
N ALA A 37 -11.17 -34.31 -10.65
CA ALA A 37 -11.89 -33.10 -11.02
C ALA A 37 -12.71 -32.48 -9.87
N ASP A 38 -12.89 -33.22 -8.77
CA ASP A 38 -13.56 -32.71 -7.56
C ASP A 38 -12.61 -31.88 -6.69
N LEU A 39 -11.30 -32.00 -6.92
CA LEU A 39 -10.26 -31.18 -6.29
C LEU A 39 -9.96 -29.96 -7.19
N ASP A 40 -9.76 -28.80 -6.58
CA ASP A 40 -9.20 -27.66 -7.30
C ASP A 40 -7.68 -27.82 -7.38
N LEU A 41 -7.20 -28.26 -8.55
CA LEU A 41 -5.78 -28.46 -8.85
C LEU A 41 -5.29 -27.42 -9.86
N SER A 42 -5.97 -26.27 -9.93
CA SER A 42 -5.63 -25.14 -10.78
C SER A 42 -4.98 -24.02 -9.98
N GLY A 43 -4.37 -23.06 -10.67
CA GLY A 43 -3.69 -21.93 -10.05
C GLY A 43 -2.29 -22.25 -9.50
N ASP A 44 -1.74 -21.31 -8.73
CA ASP A 44 -0.43 -21.43 -8.10
C ASP A 44 -0.56 -22.20 -6.79
N ILE A 45 -0.48 -23.52 -6.89
CA ILE A 45 -0.50 -24.43 -5.74
C ILE A 45 0.81 -24.28 -4.97
N MET A 46 0.74 -23.71 -3.78
CA MET A 46 1.87 -23.60 -2.87
C MET A 46 2.23 -24.94 -2.24
N TYR A 47 1.21 -25.67 -1.79
CA TYR A 47 1.37 -26.96 -1.13
C TYR A 47 0.32 -27.95 -1.64
N ALA A 48 0.78 -29.15 -1.95
CA ALA A 48 -0.04 -30.34 -2.13
C ALA A 48 0.55 -31.43 -1.25
N VAL A 49 -0.09 -31.68 -0.10
CA VAL A 49 0.43 -32.51 0.98
C VAL A 49 -0.36 -33.81 1.07
N ASN A 50 0.37 -34.91 1.17
CA ASN A 50 -0.15 -36.22 1.54
C ASN A 50 0.24 -36.50 2.99
N PHE A 51 -0.73 -36.63 3.90
CA PHE A 51 -0.45 -36.98 5.30
C PHE A 51 -0.34 -38.50 5.54
N GLY A 52 -0.32 -39.29 4.47
CA GLY A 52 -0.14 -40.74 4.54
C GLY A 52 1.32 -41.17 4.37
N ASP A 53 1.76 -42.13 5.18
CA ASP A 53 3.01 -42.87 4.94
C ASP A 53 2.85 -43.92 3.81
N ASN A 54 2.47 -43.46 2.61
CA ASN A 54 2.24 -44.31 1.44
C ASN A 54 2.85 -43.77 0.13
N GLY A 55 3.81 -42.84 0.25
CA GLY A 55 4.56 -42.23 -0.85
C GLY A 55 3.94 -40.94 -1.38
N ASN A 56 4.35 -40.52 -2.59
CA ASN A 56 3.96 -39.24 -3.19
C ASN A 56 2.97 -39.44 -4.35
N PRO A 57 1.65 -39.54 -4.10
CA PRO A 57 0.67 -39.82 -5.14
C PRO A 57 0.56 -38.66 -6.14
N THR A 58 0.29 -38.98 -7.40
CA THR A 58 0.00 -37.98 -8.43
C THR A 58 -1.49 -37.99 -8.75
N VAL A 59 -2.18 -36.87 -8.50
CA VAL A 59 -3.62 -36.72 -8.73
C VAL A 59 -3.84 -35.57 -9.71
N GLY A 60 -4.56 -35.81 -10.81
CA GLY A 60 -4.84 -34.77 -11.80
C GLY A 60 -3.60 -34.13 -12.46
N GLY A 61 -2.42 -34.73 -12.31
CA GLY A 61 -1.13 -34.18 -12.76
C GLY A 61 -0.31 -33.49 -11.66
N THR A 62 -0.89 -33.24 -10.49
CA THR A 62 -0.22 -32.64 -9.33
C THR A 62 0.36 -33.75 -8.45
N VAL A 63 1.64 -33.61 -8.05
CA VAL A 63 2.29 -34.52 -7.10
C VAL A 63 2.01 -34.03 -5.69
N PHE A 64 1.47 -34.91 -4.85
CA PHE A 64 1.29 -34.67 -3.42
C PHE A 64 2.49 -35.24 -2.69
N SER A 65 3.25 -34.38 -2.00
CA SER A 65 4.44 -34.79 -1.24
C SER A 65 4.02 -35.18 0.18
N GLN A 66 4.74 -36.14 0.76
CA GLN A 66 4.59 -36.44 2.18
C GLN A 66 4.91 -35.20 3.04
N ASP A 67 4.24 -35.05 4.17
CA ASP A 67 4.38 -33.87 5.03
C ASP A 67 5.80 -33.69 5.56
N GLU A 68 6.55 -34.77 5.81
CA GLU A 68 7.96 -34.66 6.23
C GLU A 68 8.89 -34.17 5.12
N GLU A 69 8.45 -34.22 3.85
CA GLU A 69 9.16 -33.66 2.70
C GLU A 69 8.81 -32.17 2.48
N CYS A 70 7.84 -31.63 3.23
CA CYS A 70 7.34 -30.26 3.10
C CYS A 70 7.86 -29.39 4.27
N PRO A 71 9.01 -28.71 4.16
CA PRO A 71 9.64 -28.00 5.29
C PRO A 71 8.81 -26.85 5.87
N GLY A 72 7.85 -26.33 5.10
CA GLY A 72 6.92 -25.30 5.57
C GLY A 72 5.67 -25.84 6.26
N ILE A 73 5.50 -27.16 6.38
CA ILE A 73 4.35 -27.78 7.05
C ILE A 73 4.82 -28.34 8.39
N THR A 74 4.14 -27.96 9.46
CA THR A 74 4.33 -28.59 10.78
C THR A 74 3.01 -29.18 11.24
N LEU A 75 3.05 -30.46 11.63
CA LEU A 75 1.91 -31.18 12.16
C LEU A 75 2.18 -31.55 13.62
N GLU A 76 1.32 -31.08 14.53
CA GLU A 76 1.38 -31.42 15.95
C GLU A 76 0.13 -32.19 16.36
N ALA A 77 0.33 -33.43 16.83
CA ALA A 77 -0.72 -34.25 17.42
C ALA A 77 -0.18 -35.21 18.49
N VAL A 78 -1.05 -35.62 19.41
CA VAL A 78 -0.76 -36.68 20.39
C VAL A 78 -1.10 -38.04 19.78
N ASP A 79 -0.18 -39.01 19.87
CA ASP A 79 -0.33 -40.38 19.36
C ASP A 79 -0.74 -40.44 17.87
N LEU A 80 0.00 -39.70 17.05
CA LEU A 80 -0.18 -39.68 15.60
C LEU A 80 0.13 -41.07 15.02
N PHE A 81 -0.86 -41.62 14.31
CA PHE A 81 -0.73 -42.88 13.60
C PHE A 81 -0.93 -42.62 12.12
N GLU A 82 0.11 -42.91 11.35
CA GLU A 82 0.11 -42.84 9.89
C GLU A 82 -0.02 -44.25 9.33
N GLY A 83 -1.05 -44.47 8.52
CA GLY A 83 -1.24 -45.78 7.92
C GLY A 83 -2.37 -45.82 6.90
N PRO A 84 -2.39 -46.84 6.02
CA PRO A 84 -3.37 -46.94 4.98
C PRO A 84 -4.78 -47.21 5.55
N ALA A 85 -5.76 -46.39 5.15
CA ALA A 85 -7.16 -46.48 5.57
C ALA A 85 -7.78 -47.90 5.44
N THR A 86 -7.29 -48.71 4.49
CA THR A 86 -7.67 -50.13 4.33
C THR A 86 -7.48 -51.03 5.56
N TRP A 87 -6.69 -50.62 6.54
CA TRP A 87 -6.53 -51.39 7.78
C TRP A 87 -7.82 -51.45 8.60
N TRP A 88 -8.73 -50.52 8.38
CA TRP A 88 -9.93 -50.33 9.18
C TRP A 88 -11.23 -50.48 8.38
N GLY A 89 -11.17 -50.40 7.05
CA GLY A 89 -12.35 -50.53 6.20
C GLY A 89 -12.02 -50.77 4.73
N PRO A 90 -13.01 -50.57 3.84
CA PRO A 90 -12.80 -50.74 2.41
C PRO A 90 -11.81 -49.69 1.87
N TYR A 91 -11.21 -50.03 0.73
CA TYR A 91 -10.39 -49.09 -0.04
C TYR A 91 -11.27 -47.96 -0.62
N PRO A 92 -10.77 -46.72 -0.80
CA PRO A 92 -11.57 -45.57 -1.26
C PRO A 92 -12.34 -45.83 -2.55
N GLY A 93 -11.81 -46.62 -3.48
CA GLY A 93 -12.57 -47.16 -4.60
C GLY A 93 -12.91 -46.16 -5.71
N THR A 94 -12.10 -45.11 -5.88
CA THR A 94 -12.21 -44.18 -7.01
C THR A 94 -11.68 -44.82 -8.30
N GLU A 95 -11.99 -44.24 -9.47
CA GLU A 95 -11.44 -44.72 -10.76
C GLU A 95 -9.98 -44.27 -10.99
N ASP A 96 -9.41 -43.44 -10.11
CA ASP A 96 -8.06 -42.88 -10.23
C ASP A 96 -7.11 -43.47 -9.18
N ALA A 97 -6.00 -44.06 -9.62
CA ALA A 97 -5.06 -44.74 -8.73
C ALA A 97 -4.31 -43.78 -7.79
N GLY A 98 -4.00 -42.56 -8.25
CA GLY A 98 -3.33 -41.55 -7.44
C GLY A 98 -4.27 -41.00 -6.37
N LEU A 99 -5.51 -40.69 -6.74
CA LEU A 99 -6.53 -40.21 -5.79
C LEU A 99 -6.83 -41.29 -4.74
N ASN A 100 -6.91 -42.55 -5.16
CA ASN A 100 -7.05 -43.66 -4.21
C ASN A 100 -5.88 -43.75 -3.23
N LEU A 101 -4.65 -43.48 -3.67
CA LEU A 101 -3.49 -43.45 -2.79
C LEU A 101 -3.56 -42.26 -1.81
N LEU A 102 -3.89 -41.06 -2.31
CA LEU A 102 -4.08 -39.87 -1.47
C LEU A 102 -5.14 -40.10 -0.39
N LEU A 103 -6.35 -40.52 -0.77
CA LEU A 103 -7.45 -40.81 0.15
C LEU A 103 -7.13 -41.97 1.11
N ASN A 104 -6.25 -42.88 0.71
CA ASN A 104 -5.83 -43.97 1.59
C ASN A 104 -4.76 -43.53 2.59
N GLY A 105 -4.13 -42.36 2.42
CA GLY A 105 -3.28 -41.75 3.44
C GLY A 105 -4.14 -41.24 4.60
N MET A 106 -3.77 -41.58 5.83
CA MET A 106 -4.53 -41.17 7.01
C MET A 106 -3.56 -40.78 8.12
N ALA A 107 -3.71 -39.56 8.63
CA ALA A 107 -3.13 -39.12 9.89
C ALA A 107 -4.22 -39.04 10.97
N ALA A 108 -3.85 -39.45 12.19
CA ALA A 108 -4.59 -39.47 13.46
C ALA A 108 -5.38 -40.75 13.79
N THR A 109 -5.01 -41.44 14.90
CA THR A 109 -5.87 -42.39 15.65
C THR A 109 -5.63 -42.26 17.15
N SER A 110 -6.50 -41.57 17.89
CA SER A 110 -6.36 -41.47 19.35
C SER A 110 -7.71 -41.31 20.07
N ILE A 111 -7.74 -41.71 21.34
CA ILE A 111 -8.84 -41.61 22.30
C ILE A 111 -8.23 -41.22 23.68
N PRO A 112 -8.70 -40.17 24.39
CA PRO A 112 -9.84 -39.28 24.09
C PRO A 112 -9.48 -37.81 23.81
N SER A 113 -10.32 -37.15 22.99
CA SER A 113 -10.29 -35.72 22.59
C SER A 113 -8.93 -35.18 22.14
N ASP A 114 -8.60 -35.54 20.90
CA ASP A 114 -7.50 -35.07 20.07
C ASP A 114 -7.61 -33.60 19.62
N GLU A 115 -6.63 -32.76 19.95
CA GLU A 115 -6.34 -31.54 19.18
C GLU A 115 -5.23 -31.83 18.16
N PHE A 116 -5.47 -31.49 16.90
CA PHE A 116 -4.51 -31.59 15.80
C PHE A 116 -4.25 -30.19 15.28
N LYS A 117 -2.98 -29.79 15.25
CA LYS A 117 -2.56 -28.48 14.75
C LYS A 117 -1.72 -28.64 13.51
N ILE A 118 -2.04 -27.87 12.48
CA ILE A 118 -1.26 -27.77 11.26
C ILE A 118 -0.87 -26.30 11.11
N ASP A 119 0.42 -26.05 11.07
CA ASP A 119 0.97 -24.74 10.72
C ASP A 119 1.59 -24.82 9.33
N VAL A 120 1.17 -23.92 8.44
CA VAL A 120 1.72 -23.79 7.07
C VAL A 120 2.45 -22.47 6.94
N GLN A 121 3.73 -22.52 6.60
CA GLN A 121 4.62 -21.37 6.48
C GLN A 121 4.67 -20.84 5.04
N GLY A 122 5.08 -19.58 4.91
CA GLY A 122 5.41 -18.97 3.63
C GLY A 122 4.25 -18.21 2.98
N LEU A 123 3.20 -17.93 3.74
CA LEU A 123 2.10 -17.09 3.28
C LEU A 123 2.53 -15.62 3.19
N VAL A 124 1.85 -14.87 2.32
CA VAL A 124 2.02 -13.43 2.19
C VAL A 124 0.79 -12.74 2.78
N SER A 125 0.99 -11.96 3.84
CA SER A 125 -0.08 -11.19 4.49
C SER A 125 -0.84 -10.34 3.45
N GLY A 126 -2.17 -10.37 3.51
CA GLY A 126 -3.06 -9.67 2.59
C GLY A 126 -3.42 -10.44 1.32
N ARG A 127 -2.75 -11.56 1.01
CA ARG A 127 -3.12 -12.41 -0.13
C ARG A 127 -4.25 -13.38 0.21
N LEU A 128 -5.05 -13.69 -0.80
CA LEU A 128 -6.17 -14.61 -0.71
C LEU A 128 -5.69 -16.03 -1.04
N TYR A 129 -6.13 -17.01 -0.26
CA TYR A 129 -5.75 -18.40 -0.41
C TYR A 129 -6.98 -19.30 -0.39
N LEU A 130 -6.94 -20.37 -1.18
CA LEU A 130 -7.89 -21.48 -1.13
C LEU A 130 -7.25 -22.64 -0.36
N LEU A 131 -7.79 -22.92 0.82
CA LEU A 131 -7.49 -24.11 1.58
C LEU A 131 -8.45 -25.24 1.20
N GLN A 132 -7.89 -26.40 0.89
CA GLN A 132 -8.63 -27.65 0.66
C GLN A 132 -8.12 -28.72 1.63
N LEU A 133 -8.98 -29.19 2.52
CA LEU A 133 -8.69 -30.30 3.42
C LEU A 133 -9.39 -31.56 2.92
N VAL A 134 -8.61 -32.58 2.61
CA VAL A 134 -9.07 -33.83 1.99
C VAL A 134 -9.16 -34.92 3.04
N PHE A 135 -10.29 -35.63 3.09
CA PHE A 135 -10.58 -36.64 4.09
C PHE A 135 -11.07 -37.94 3.46
N TYR A 136 -10.86 -39.03 4.17
CA TYR A 136 -11.49 -40.30 3.87
C TYR A 136 -11.89 -41.03 5.16
N GLU A 137 -13.15 -41.48 5.21
CA GLU A 137 -13.64 -42.27 6.33
C GLU A 137 -13.95 -43.72 5.90
N PRO A 138 -13.07 -44.68 6.25
CA PRO A 138 -13.27 -46.09 5.91
C PRO A 138 -14.24 -46.81 6.85
N GLU A 139 -14.41 -46.35 8.10
CA GLU A 139 -15.28 -47.01 9.06
C GLU A 139 -16.63 -46.32 9.12
N ASN A 140 -17.73 -47.07 9.24
CA ASN A 140 -19.09 -46.50 9.30
C ASN A 140 -19.40 -45.85 10.66
N HIS A 141 -18.44 -45.13 11.22
CA HIS A 141 -18.55 -44.38 12.45
C HIS A 141 -18.79 -42.92 12.07
N GLY A 142 -19.99 -42.39 12.33
CA GLY A 142 -20.26 -40.97 12.16
C GLY A 142 -19.40 -40.18 13.14
N ARG A 143 -18.28 -39.63 12.66
CA ARG A 143 -17.31 -38.88 13.46
C ARG A 143 -17.69 -37.40 13.41
N SER A 144 -17.40 -36.66 14.47
CA SER A 144 -17.76 -35.24 14.59
C SER A 144 -16.49 -34.45 14.86
N VAL A 145 -16.12 -33.62 13.89
CA VAL A 145 -14.87 -32.84 13.90
C VAL A 145 -15.19 -31.36 13.79
N ASP A 146 -14.56 -30.55 14.61
CA ASP A 146 -14.61 -29.09 14.48
C ASP A 146 -13.32 -28.59 13.85
N PHE A 147 -13.43 -27.60 12.95
CA PHE A 147 -12.31 -26.96 12.28
C PHE A 147 -12.27 -25.49 12.61
N THR A 148 -11.09 -25.03 13.03
CA THR A 148 -10.75 -23.63 13.20
C THR A 148 -9.59 -23.30 12.28
N VAL A 149 -9.71 -22.23 11.49
CA VAL A 149 -8.66 -21.70 10.61
C VAL A 149 -8.47 -20.23 10.97
N GLU A 150 -7.25 -19.77 11.21
CA GLU A 150 -6.96 -18.37 11.59
C GLU A 150 -7.79 -17.88 12.80
N ASN A 151 -7.98 -18.75 13.80
CA ASN A 151 -8.85 -18.53 14.98
C ASN A 151 -10.36 -18.41 14.68
N GLU A 152 -10.79 -18.61 13.44
CA GLU A 152 -12.19 -18.65 13.03
C GLU A 152 -12.69 -20.11 12.95
N LYS A 153 -13.77 -20.44 13.66
CA LYS A 153 -14.38 -21.78 13.56
C LYS A 153 -15.21 -21.88 12.28
N ILE A 154 -14.67 -22.56 11.27
CA ILE A 154 -15.26 -22.68 9.93
C ILE A 154 -16.26 -23.83 9.80
N VAL A 155 -16.06 -24.92 10.54
CA VAL A 155 -16.98 -26.07 10.54
C VAL A 155 -17.17 -26.60 11.96
N THR A 156 -18.41 -26.96 12.29
CA THR A 156 -18.76 -27.62 13.56
C THR A 156 -19.44 -28.95 13.26
N GLY A 157 -18.97 -30.02 13.89
CA GLY A 157 -19.52 -31.35 13.78
C GLY A 157 -19.47 -31.95 12.38
N PHE A 158 -18.37 -31.70 11.65
CA PHE A 158 -18.09 -32.32 10.37
C PHE A 158 -18.06 -33.84 10.49
N ASP A 159 -18.83 -34.52 9.63
CA ASP A 159 -18.86 -35.96 9.48
C ASP A 159 -18.32 -36.32 8.08
N PRO A 160 -17.05 -36.75 7.96
CA PRO A 160 -16.45 -37.05 6.67
C PRO A 160 -17.18 -38.17 5.92
N LEU A 161 -17.77 -39.13 6.64
CA LEU A 161 -18.53 -40.22 6.03
C LEU A 161 -19.83 -39.72 5.41
N ASN A 162 -20.53 -38.82 6.09
CA ASN A 162 -21.73 -38.22 5.52
C ASN A 162 -21.36 -37.34 4.31
N ALA A 163 -20.26 -36.59 4.41
CA ALA A 163 -19.77 -35.72 3.35
C ALA A 163 -19.28 -36.50 2.10
N GLN A 164 -18.71 -37.70 2.25
CA GLN A 164 -18.34 -38.58 1.13
C GLN A 164 -19.55 -39.30 0.50
N GLY A 165 -20.78 -39.05 0.97
CA GLY A 165 -22.01 -39.63 0.42
C GLY A 165 -22.63 -40.75 1.25
N GLY A 166 -22.15 -40.98 2.48
CA GLY A 166 -22.71 -41.93 3.44
C GLY A 166 -22.35 -43.40 3.17
N VAL A 167 -21.40 -43.67 2.26
CA VAL A 167 -20.98 -45.01 1.87
C VAL A 167 -19.46 -45.13 1.96
N ALA A 168 -18.97 -46.09 2.75
CA ALA A 168 -17.55 -46.40 2.82
C ALA A 168 -17.06 -47.03 1.50
N GLY A 169 -15.87 -46.64 1.05
CA GLY A 169 -15.25 -47.15 -0.18
C GLY A 169 -15.85 -46.62 -1.49
N GLN A 170 -16.41 -45.40 -1.45
CA GLN A 170 -16.90 -44.66 -2.62
C GLN A 170 -16.38 -43.22 -2.59
N GLY A 171 -15.06 -43.06 -2.64
CA GLY A 171 -14.41 -41.76 -2.58
C GLY A 171 -14.27 -41.21 -1.17
N GLY A 172 -13.86 -39.94 -1.09
CA GLY A 172 -13.63 -39.20 0.14
C GLY A 172 -14.48 -37.94 0.24
N SER A 173 -14.07 -37.03 1.09
CA SER A 173 -14.70 -35.72 1.26
C SER A 173 -13.67 -34.60 1.30
N LEU A 174 -14.15 -33.38 1.09
CA LEU A 174 -13.36 -32.18 0.97
C LEU A 174 -14.04 -31.04 1.73
N ILE A 175 -13.25 -30.28 2.47
CA ILE A 175 -13.60 -28.95 2.95
C ILE A 175 -12.84 -27.94 2.10
N LYS A 176 -13.54 -27.00 1.46
CA LYS A 176 -12.94 -25.83 0.80
C LYS A 176 -13.19 -24.58 1.62
N TYR A 177 -12.14 -23.77 1.82
CA TYR A 177 -12.22 -22.54 2.59
C TYR A 177 -11.31 -21.47 1.98
N GLU A 178 -11.89 -20.32 1.63
CA GLU A 178 -11.14 -19.14 1.20
C GLU A 178 -10.82 -18.25 2.40
N PHE A 179 -9.59 -17.77 2.49
CA PHE A 179 -9.17 -16.85 3.54
C PHE A 179 -8.10 -15.88 3.07
N THR A 180 -8.06 -14.68 3.66
CA THR A 180 -6.96 -13.73 3.49
C THR A 180 -5.95 -13.94 4.60
N ALA A 181 -4.68 -14.15 4.26
CA ALA A 181 -3.62 -14.36 5.25
C ALA A 181 -3.42 -13.10 6.12
N GLY A 182 -3.47 -13.26 7.44
CA GLY A 182 -3.15 -12.19 8.38
C GLY A 182 -1.64 -11.95 8.53
N ASP A 183 -0.87 -13.03 8.47
CA ASP A 183 0.59 -13.02 8.59
C ASP A 183 1.22 -14.11 7.67
N SER A 184 2.42 -14.58 7.99
CA SER A 184 3.16 -15.55 7.18
C SER A 184 2.86 -17.03 7.51
N ILE A 185 1.96 -17.30 8.46
CA ILE A 185 1.66 -18.63 8.98
C ILE A 185 0.15 -18.86 8.92
N LEU A 186 -0.28 -19.93 8.24
CA LEU A 186 -1.65 -20.42 8.37
C LEU A 186 -1.76 -21.36 9.56
N ASN A 187 -2.64 -21.05 10.51
CA ASN A 187 -2.94 -21.92 11.65
C ASN A 187 -4.27 -22.67 11.43
N ILE A 188 -4.19 -23.99 11.40
CA ILE A 188 -5.37 -24.87 11.33
C ILE A 188 -5.42 -25.70 12.60
N LEU A 189 -6.54 -25.62 13.32
CA LEU A 189 -6.84 -26.44 14.49
C LEU A 189 -8.05 -27.32 14.19
N MET A 190 -7.85 -28.61 14.34
CA MET A 190 -8.89 -29.63 14.26
C MET A 190 -9.11 -30.25 15.63
N VAL A 191 -10.37 -30.31 16.07
CA VAL A 191 -10.75 -30.87 17.37
C VAL A 191 -11.68 -32.05 17.17
N ASN A 192 -11.24 -33.22 17.63
CA ASN A 192 -11.97 -34.48 17.54
C ASN A 192 -12.67 -34.80 18.86
N TYR A 193 -13.97 -35.08 18.84
CA TYR A 193 -14.76 -35.31 20.08
C TYR A 193 -15.00 -36.78 20.43
N SER A 194 -14.59 -37.74 19.60
CA SER A 194 -14.87 -39.16 19.82
C SER A 194 -13.67 -40.05 19.49
N HIS A 195 -13.55 -40.38 18.22
CA HIS A 195 -12.49 -41.17 17.60
C HIS A 195 -11.81 -40.29 16.55
N ALA A 196 -10.57 -40.62 16.21
CA ALA A 196 -9.84 -39.84 15.21
C ALA A 196 -10.49 -39.88 13.84
N CYS A 197 -10.36 -38.80 13.08
CA CYS A 197 -10.81 -38.69 11.71
C CYS A 197 -9.64 -38.90 10.74
N GLY A 198 -9.93 -39.43 9.54
CA GLY A 198 -8.88 -39.58 8.55
C GLY A 198 -8.63 -38.32 7.73
N LEU A 199 -7.65 -37.52 8.14
CA LEU A 199 -7.09 -36.46 7.30
C LEU A 199 -6.12 -37.08 6.31
N SER A 200 -6.41 -36.93 5.03
CA SER A 200 -5.66 -37.56 3.94
C SER A 200 -4.69 -36.62 3.27
N GLY A 201 -5.10 -35.36 3.07
CA GLY A 201 -4.24 -34.40 2.41
C GLY A 201 -4.70 -32.97 2.61
N LEU A 202 -3.83 -32.05 2.18
CA LEU A 202 -4.06 -30.62 2.18
C LEU A 202 -3.61 -30.05 0.85
N ILE A 203 -4.40 -29.15 0.27
CA ILE A 203 -3.97 -28.32 -0.87
C ILE A 203 -4.12 -26.87 -0.42
N LEU A 204 -3.06 -26.09 -0.59
CA LEU A 204 -3.08 -24.65 -0.40
C LEU A 204 -2.72 -23.99 -1.73
N THR A 205 -3.66 -23.24 -2.27
CA THR A 205 -3.49 -22.52 -3.53
C THR A 205 -3.55 -21.02 -3.26
N GLU A 206 -2.61 -20.26 -3.79
CA GLU A 206 -2.73 -18.81 -3.80
C GLU A 206 -3.74 -18.38 -4.87
N ILE A 207 -4.76 -17.63 -4.45
CA ILE A 207 -5.76 -17.08 -5.35
C ILE A 207 -5.38 -15.63 -5.64
N ALA A 208 -5.22 -15.30 -6.91
CA ALA A 208 -5.19 -13.90 -7.31
C ALA A 208 -6.49 -13.23 -6.85
N ASN A 209 -6.39 -12.18 -6.03
CA ASN A 209 -7.53 -11.36 -5.60
C ASN A 209 -7.41 -9.98 -6.26
N PRO A 210 -7.85 -9.83 -7.53
CA PRO A 210 -7.66 -8.59 -8.25
C PRO A 210 -8.51 -7.50 -7.60
N VAL A 211 -7.88 -6.36 -7.32
CA VAL A 211 -8.54 -5.15 -6.89
C VAL A 211 -8.89 -4.34 -8.13
N ALA A 212 -10.18 -4.14 -8.38
CA ALA A 212 -10.65 -3.21 -9.40
C ALA A 212 -10.41 -1.76 -8.96
N PHE A 213 -9.99 -0.92 -9.89
CA PHE A 213 -9.80 0.51 -9.64
C PHE A 213 -10.31 1.36 -10.80
N THR A 214 -10.63 2.61 -10.49
CA THR A 214 -10.86 3.65 -11.50
C THR A 214 -10.30 4.99 -11.00
N ASP A 215 -9.40 5.57 -11.79
CA ASP A 215 -8.78 6.86 -11.53
C ASP A 215 -9.18 7.90 -12.57
N TYR A 216 -9.31 9.13 -12.13
CA TYR A 216 -9.76 10.23 -12.96
C TYR A 216 -8.75 11.36 -12.97
N GLY A 217 -8.52 11.92 -14.15
CA GLY A 217 -7.61 13.04 -14.33
C GLY A 217 -8.12 14.06 -15.32
N SER A 218 -7.57 15.27 -15.27
CA SER A 218 -7.71 16.26 -16.34
C SER A 218 -6.35 16.73 -16.81
N GLY A 219 -6.28 17.13 -18.08
CA GLY A 219 -5.01 17.47 -18.69
C GLY A 219 -5.11 18.45 -19.84
N THR A 220 -3.95 18.98 -20.20
CA THR A 220 -3.75 19.86 -21.35
C THR A 220 -2.60 19.35 -22.21
N THR A 221 -2.62 19.66 -23.49
CA THR A 221 -1.49 19.32 -24.38
C THR A 221 -0.31 20.24 -24.11
N ILE A 222 0.89 19.68 -24.00
CA ILE A 222 2.15 20.43 -23.98
C ILE A 222 2.85 20.43 -25.34
N GLU A 223 2.55 19.45 -26.18
CA GLU A 223 2.96 19.39 -27.58
C GLU A 223 1.80 18.83 -28.40
N LEU A 224 1.49 19.47 -29.53
CA LEU A 224 0.48 18.97 -30.45
C LEU A 224 0.92 19.24 -31.88
N ALA A 225 1.00 18.16 -32.65
CA ALA A 225 1.39 18.19 -34.05
C ALA A 225 0.51 17.20 -34.84
N VAL A 226 0.61 17.23 -36.17
CA VAL A 226 -0.12 16.28 -37.02
C VAL A 226 0.29 14.86 -36.65
N GLY A 227 -0.66 14.08 -36.15
CA GLY A 227 -0.44 12.69 -35.77
C GLY A 227 0.33 12.48 -34.46
N LYS A 228 0.55 13.52 -33.65
CA LYS A 228 1.22 13.42 -32.34
C LYS A 228 0.59 14.38 -31.32
N GLY A 229 0.35 13.91 -30.10
CA GLY A 229 -0.10 14.74 -28.99
C GLY A 229 0.48 14.29 -27.67
N ILE A 230 1.22 15.18 -27.00
CA ILE A 230 1.72 14.95 -25.64
C ILE A 230 0.85 15.73 -24.66
N TRP A 231 0.24 15.01 -23.72
CA TRP A 231 -0.62 15.54 -22.68
C TRP A 231 0.08 15.53 -21.33
N LYS A 232 -0.13 16.60 -20.56
CA LYS A 232 0.16 16.64 -19.13
C LYS A 232 -1.15 16.51 -18.37
N ILE A 233 -1.24 15.49 -17.52
CA ILE A 233 -2.46 15.07 -16.81
C ILE A 233 -2.20 15.18 -15.30
N ASN A 234 -3.19 15.68 -14.55
CA ASN A 234 -3.21 15.62 -13.09
C ASN A 234 -4.33 14.68 -12.66
N TRP A 235 -4.04 13.73 -11.78
CA TRP A 235 -4.97 12.70 -11.31
C TRP A 235 -5.67 13.10 -9.99
N GLY A 236 -6.52 12.22 -9.45
CA GLY A 236 -7.32 12.47 -8.25
C GLY A 236 -8.46 13.46 -8.46
N GLN A 237 -9.00 13.54 -9.68
CA GLN A 237 -10.13 14.42 -10.02
C GLN A 237 -11.43 13.62 -10.19
N GLY A 238 -12.50 14.21 -10.70
CA GLY A 238 -13.74 13.47 -10.99
C GLY A 238 -14.54 13.02 -9.75
N PRO A 239 -15.45 12.03 -9.89
CA PRO A 239 -15.78 11.31 -11.13
C PRO A 239 -16.36 12.22 -12.22
N TRP A 240 -16.35 11.77 -13.47
CA TRP A 240 -16.88 12.55 -14.61
C TRP A 240 -18.35 12.18 -14.89
N THR A 241 -19.11 13.10 -15.48
CA THR A 241 -20.50 12.80 -15.87
C THR A 241 -20.61 11.71 -16.94
N TRP A 242 -19.57 11.49 -17.72
CA TRP A 242 -19.49 10.48 -18.78
C TRP A 242 -18.79 9.18 -18.34
N SER A 243 -18.16 9.16 -17.17
CA SER A 243 -17.56 7.96 -16.56
C SER A 243 -17.67 8.06 -15.04
N ASN A 244 -18.48 7.19 -14.46
CA ASN A 244 -18.75 7.14 -13.03
C ASN A 244 -18.66 5.68 -12.57
N SER A 245 -17.59 5.37 -11.84
CA SER A 245 -17.36 4.09 -11.19
C SER A 245 -17.46 4.25 -9.68
N THR A 246 -17.79 3.15 -9.00
CA THR A 246 -17.74 3.03 -7.53
C THR A 246 -16.43 2.39 -7.04
N ASP A 247 -15.55 1.99 -7.95
CA ASP A 247 -14.27 1.38 -7.61
C ASP A 247 -13.37 2.36 -6.85
N ALA A 248 -12.51 1.84 -5.99
CA ALA A 248 -11.56 2.66 -5.26
C ALA A 248 -10.49 3.23 -6.23
N PRO A 249 -9.98 4.45 -5.99
CA PRO A 249 -8.85 4.96 -6.76
C PRO A 249 -7.57 4.20 -6.41
N LEU A 250 -6.72 3.97 -7.40
CA LEU A 250 -5.34 3.51 -7.21
C LEU A 250 -4.39 4.71 -7.10
N LEU A 251 -4.71 5.83 -7.77
CA LEU A 251 -3.87 7.01 -7.85
C LEU A 251 -4.36 8.12 -6.91
N ASP A 252 -3.44 8.63 -6.09
CA ASP A 252 -3.68 9.80 -5.26
C ASP A 252 -3.60 11.13 -6.06
N ALA A 253 -4.08 12.22 -5.45
CA ALA A 253 -4.07 13.55 -6.05
C ALA A 253 -2.66 14.16 -6.27
N ASN A 254 -1.63 13.55 -5.68
CA ASN A 254 -0.22 13.88 -5.91
C ASN A 254 0.38 13.16 -7.13
N VAL A 255 -0.41 12.38 -7.89
CA VAL A 255 0.06 11.72 -9.11
C VAL A 255 -0.15 12.62 -10.32
N SER A 256 0.91 12.78 -11.11
CA SER A 256 0.86 13.42 -12.43
C SER A 256 1.12 12.41 -13.55
N GLY A 257 0.58 12.63 -14.73
CA GLY A 257 0.78 11.80 -15.91
C GLY A 257 1.31 12.59 -17.11
N ILE A 258 2.17 11.95 -17.91
CA ILE A 258 2.50 12.36 -19.26
C ILE A 258 2.00 11.28 -20.22
N LEU A 259 1.08 11.64 -21.11
CA LEU A 259 0.56 10.74 -22.13
C LEU A 259 1.06 11.19 -23.51
N ASP A 260 1.96 10.42 -24.11
CA ASP A 260 2.44 10.62 -25.48
C ASP A 260 1.62 9.75 -26.44
N LEU A 261 0.82 10.38 -27.30
CA LEU A 261 -0.02 9.74 -28.31
C LEU A 261 0.54 9.98 -29.70
N HIS A 262 0.49 8.96 -30.54
CA HIS A 262 0.73 9.10 -31.97
C HIS A 262 -0.22 8.27 -32.81
N THR A 263 -0.59 8.78 -33.98
CA THR A 263 -1.43 8.05 -34.94
C THR A 263 -0.61 6.97 -35.64
N THR A 264 -1.15 5.76 -35.73
CA THR A 264 -0.47 4.61 -36.35
C THR A 264 -0.95 4.33 -37.77
N ALA A 265 -2.09 4.90 -38.17
CA ALA A 265 -2.65 4.77 -39.50
C ALA A 265 -3.49 6.02 -39.87
N PRO A 266 -3.84 6.20 -41.16
CA PRO A 266 -4.76 7.25 -41.58
C PRO A 266 -6.12 7.16 -40.87
N ALA A 267 -6.76 8.31 -40.67
CA ALA A 267 -8.11 8.38 -40.10
C ALA A 267 -9.15 7.78 -41.05
N ASP A 268 -10.10 7.03 -40.49
CA ASP A 268 -11.36 6.67 -41.17
C ASP A 268 -12.42 7.72 -40.86
N ILE A 269 -13.08 8.26 -41.88
CA ILE A 269 -14.03 9.36 -41.74
C ILE A 269 -15.42 8.87 -42.15
N SER A 270 -16.33 8.84 -41.18
CA SER A 270 -17.73 8.45 -41.42
C SER A 270 -18.51 9.51 -42.22
N ASP A 271 -19.67 9.12 -42.75
CA ASP A 271 -20.62 10.05 -43.40
C ASP A 271 -21.10 11.18 -42.46
N ASP A 272 -21.10 10.96 -41.14
CA ASP A 272 -21.45 11.97 -40.12
C ASP A 272 -20.24 12.82 -39.68
N LEU A 273 -19.13 12.74 -40.41
CA LEU A 273 -17.90 13.51 -40.13
C LEU A 273 -17.33 13.26 -38.71
N LEU A 274 -17.42 12.01 -38.24
CA LEU A 274 -16.58 11.50 -37.16
C LEU A 274 -15.30 10.90 -37.74
N ALA A 275 -14.14 11.42 -37.33
CA ALA A 275 -12.83 10.91 -37.71
C ALA A 275 -12.32 9.94 -36.63
N THR A 276 -12.14 8.68 -36.99
CA THR A 276 -11.58 7.64 -36.13
C THR A 276 -10.11 7.41 -36.50
N LEU A 277 -9.21 7.70 -35.57
CA LEU A 277 -7.77 7.58 -35.76
C LEU A 277 -7.25 6.41 -34.93
N PRO A 278 -6.63 5.39 -35.56
CA PRO A 278 -5.83 4.42 -34.84
C PRO A 278 -4.64 5.10 -34.18
N ILE A 279 -4.46 4.87 -32.88
CA ILE A 279 -3.40 5.49 -32.07
C ILE A 279 -2.61 4.44 -31.30
N ALA A 280 -1.36 4.78 -31.00
CA ALA A 280 -0.56 4.14 -29.97
C ALA A 280 -0.14 5.20 -28.95
N GLY A 281 0.00 4.79 -27.70
CA GLY A 281 0.26 5.70 -26.60
C GLY A 281 1.19 5.14 -25.55
N LYS A 282 1.91 6.03 -24.88
CA LYS A 282 2.67 5.73 -23.66
C LYS A 282 2.25 6.70 -22.56
N LEU A 283 1.75 6.16 -21.45
CA LEU A 283 1.39 6.90 -20.24
C LEU A 283 2.47 6.68 -19.19
N THR A 284 3.16 7.76 -18.82
CA THR A 284 4.10 7.77 -17.69
C THR A 284 3.42 8.47 -16.51
N LEU A 285 3.15 7.73 -15.45
CA LEU A 285 2.68 8.23 -14.17
C LEU A 285 3.87 8.50 -13.25
N SER A 286 3.78 9.57 -12.47
CA SER A 286 4.77 9.94 -11.46
C SER A 286 4.04 10.34 -10.19
N ALA A 287 4.22 9.56 -9.14
CA ALA A 287 3.77 9.90 -7.80
C ALA A 287 4.78 10.83 -7.16
N HIS A 288 4.31 11.93 -6.60
CA HIS A 288 5.15 12.93 -5.95
C HIS A 288 4.94 12.90 -4.44
N ASP A 289 6.01 13.15 -3.69
CA ASP A 289 5.92 13.26 -2.24
C ASP A 289 4.92 14.36 -1.84
N ALA A 290 4.01 14.07 -0.92
CA ALA A 290 2.97 15.01 -0.51
C ALA A 290 3.56 16.26 0.20
N ILE A 291 4.72 16.10 0.84
CA ILE A 291 5.44 17.10 1.61
C ILE A 291 6.44 17.86 0.72
N ASN A 292 7.07 17.17 -0.23
CA ASN A 292 8.01 17.73 -1.20
C ASN A 292 7.68 17.33 -2.65
N LYS A 293 6.80 18.10 -3.29
CA LYS A 293 6.25 17.80 -4.63
C LYS A 293 7.28 17.72 -5.77
N ASP A 294 8.53 18.13 -5.55
CA ASP A 294 9.60 18.00 -6.54
C ASP A 294 10.26 16.61 -6.48
N VAL A 295 10.00 15.82 -5.44
CA VAL A 295 10.53 14.47 -5.27
C VAL A 295 9.54 13.44 -5.80
N VAL A 296 9.97 12.70 -6.82
CA VAL A 296 9.24 11.56 -7.36
C VAL A 296 9.50 10.33 -6.48
N ILE A 297 8.44 9.75 -5.94
CA ILE A 297 8.49 8.62 -5.00
C ILE A 297 8.09 7.29 -5.64
N GLY A 298 7.71 7.32 -6.92
CA GLY A 298 7.43 6.15 -7.72
C GLY A 298 7.00 6.54 -9.13
N THR A 299 7.30 5.68 -10.09
CA THR A 299 6.87 5.82 -11.48
C THR A 299 6.14 4.57 -11.93
N MET A 300 5.15 4.76 -12.81
CA MET A 300 4.51 3.65 -13.51
C MET A 300 4.43 4.01 -14.98
N VAL A 301 4.84 3.08 -15.83
CA VAL A 301 4.88 3.27 -17.28
C VAL A 301 3.96 2.25 -17.92
N LEU A 302 3.01 2.75 -18.70
CA LEU A 302 2.07 1.93 -19.44
C LEU A 302 2.15 2.27 -20.92
N SER A 303 2.01 1.28 -21.80
CA SER A 303 1.97 1.50 -23.24
C SER A 303 0.93 0.61 -23.92
N GLY A 304 0.45 1.06 -25.07
CA GLY A 304 -0.47 0.26 -25.84
C GLY A 304 -1.11 1.01 -26.99
N THR A 305 -2.27 0.50 -27.43
CA THR A 305 -2.92 0.95 -28.67
C THR A 305 -4.41 1.14 -28.48
N GLY A 306 -5.02 1.87 -29.40
CA GLY A 306 -6.44 2.11 -29.36
C GLY A 306 -6.89 3.06 -30.45
N ILE A 307 -7.93 3.84 -30.15
CA ILE A 307 -8.54 4.75 -31.10
C ILE A 307 -8.74 6.11 -30.47
N ASN A 308 -8.64 7.16 -31.27
CA ASN A 308 -9.14 8.49 -30.94
C ASN A 308 -10.27 8.83 -31.91
N VAL A 309 -11.35 9.42 -31.41
CA VAL A 309 -12.50 9.82 -32.24
C VAL A 309 -12.72 11.30 -32.10
N ILE A 310 -12.58 12.04 -33.20
CA ILE A 310 -12.73 13.49 -33.24
C ILE A 310 -13.98 13.81 -34.05
N ASP A 311 -14.87 14.63 -33.48
CA ASP A 311 -16.01 15.17 -34.20
C ASP A 311 -15.58 16.38 -35.01
N ILE A 312 -15.57 16.20 -36.32
CA ILE A 312 -15.07 17.19 -37.27
C ILE A 312 -16.23 17.81 -38.06
N ASN A 313 -17.46 17.61 -37.59
CA ASN A 313 -18.66 18.22 -38.13
C ASN A 313 -18.78 19.67 -37.65
N ALA A 314 -18.74 20.63 -38.59
CA ALA A 314 -18.85 22.05 -38.28
C ALA A 314 -20.09 22.43 -37.46
N SER A 315 -21.19 21.69 -37.57
CA SER A 315 -22.43 21.96 -36.82
C SER A 315 -22.35 21.60 -35.33
N ARG A 316 -21.35 20.82 -34.92
CA ARG A 316 -21.16 20.34 -33.53
C ARG A 316 -19.89 20.90 -32.88
N LEU A 317 -19.16 21.75 -33.58
CA LEU A 317 -18.05 22.50 -33.01
C LEU A 317 -18.54 23.50 -31.95
N ILE A 318 -17.71 23.71 -30.94
CA ILE A 318 -17.87 24.81 -30.01
C ILE A 318 -17.08 26.01 -30.56
N MET A 319 -17.77 27.14 -30.72
CA MET A 319 -17.21 28.36 -31.31
C MET A 319 -16.93 29.39 -30.21
N ASP A 320 -15.72 29.95 -30.21
CA ASP A 320 -15.38 31.16 -29.46
C ASP A 320 -15.08 32.29 -30.47
N GLU A 321 -16.14 32.99 -30.87
CA GLU A 321 -16.06 34.09 -31.83
C GLU A 321 -15.24 35.27 -31.30
N GLY A 322 -15.19 35.47 -29.97
CA GLY A 322 -14.43 36.56 -29.36
C GLY A 322 -12.92 36.37 -29.47
N SER A 323 -12.47 35.12 -29.38
CA SER A 323 -11.06 34.74 -29.51
C SER A 323 -10.67 34.26 -30.92
N GLY A 324 -11.64 34.11 -31.83
CA GLY A 324 -11.41 33.61 -33.18
C GLY A 324 -11.00 32.13 -33.21
N MET A 325 -11.53 31.31 -32.31
CA MET A 325 -11.17 29.90 -32.16
C MET A 325 -12.37 28.97 -32.34
N CYS A 326 -12.09 27.76 -32.81
CA CYS A 326 -13.02 26.64 -32.72
C CYS A 326 -12.43 25.50 -31.88
N LEU A 327 -13.32 24.76 -31.23
CA LEU A 327 -13.00 23.61 -30.40
C LEU A 327 -13.68 22.38 -31.01
N ALA A 328 -12.86 21.44 -31.50
CA ALA A 328 -13.30 20.17 -32.05
C ALA A 328 -13.40 19.13 -30.93
N PRO A 329 -14.61 18.68 -30.56
CA PRO A 329 -14.77 17.75 -29.45
C PRO A 329 -14.34 16.34 -29.84
N PHE A 330 -13.79 15.60 -28.88
CA PHE A 330 -13.61 14.16 -28.97
C PHE A 330 -14.43 13.52 -27.82
N PRO A 331 -15.62 12.97 -28.12
CA PRO A 331 -16.57 12.54 -27.09
C PRO A 331 -16.24 11.16 -26.53
N ALA A 332 -16.20 11.04 -25.20
CA ALA A 332 -16.22 9.72 -24.55
C ALA A 332 -17.52 8.96 -24.88
N PRO A 333 -17.49 7.61 -24.84
CA PRO A 333 -16.36 6.75 -24.45
C PRO A 333 -15.47 6.33 -25.63
N ALA A 334 -15.57 7.01 -26.78
CA ALA A 334 -14.99 6.49 -28.01
C ALA A 334 -13.45 6.59 -28.07
N PRO A 335 -12.80 7.70 -27.66
CA PRO A 335 -11.36 7.72 -27.51
C PRO A 335 -10.92 6.85 -26.34
N LYS A 336 -10.12 5.82 -26.65
CA LYS A 336 -9.63 4.88 -25.66
C LYS A 336 -8.31 4.24 -26.05
N LEU A 337 -7.53 3.86 -25.05
CA LEU A 337 -6.32 3.07 -25.16
C LEU A 337 -6.44 1.83 -24.27
N THR A 338 -5.99 0.70 -24.79
CA THR A 338 -5.72 -0.51 -24.01
C THR A 338 -4.22 -0.51 -23.71
N LEU A 339 -3.87 -0.55 -22.42
CA LEU A 339 -2.54 -0.25 -21.90
C LEU A 339 -1.99 -1.41 -21.06
N ALA A 340 -0.83 -1.92 -21.47
CA ALA A 340 -0.04 -2.88 -20.71
C ALA A 340 1.02 -2.13 -19.89
N MET A 341 1.28 -2.60 -18.67
CA MET A 341 2.28 -2.07 -17.77
C MET A 341 3.66 -2.55 -18.20
N GLU A 342 4.57 -1.61 -18.45
CA GLU A 342 5.97 -1.89 -18.79
C GLU A 342 6.85 -1.94 -17.54
N GLU A 343 6.58 -1.04 -16.59
CA GLU A 343 7.42 -0.82 -15.41
C GLU A 343 6.59 -0.16 -14.29
N ALA A 344 6.82 -0.59 -13.05
CA ALA A 344 6.31 0.08 -11.85
C ALA A 344 7.40 0.11 -10.77
N THR A 345 7.63 1.27 -10.18
CA THR A 345 8.69 1.50 -9.18
C THR A 345 8.17 2.29 -7.98
N GLY A 346 8.92 2.26 -6.88
CA GLY A 346 8.62 3.06 -5.70
C GLY A 346 7.26 2.69 -5.10
N VAL A 347 6.42 3.69 -4.85
CA VAL A 347 5.05 3.47 -4.33
C VAL A 347 4.17 2.62 -5.26
N PHE A 348 4.49 2.49 -6.54
CA PHE A 348 3.76 1.64 -7.48
C PHE A 348 4.29 0.21 -7.58
N ALA A 349 5.43 -0.12 -6.95
CA ALA A 349 6.07 -1.43 -7.10
C ALA A 349 5.22 -2.61 -6.59
N HIS A 350 4.23 -2.32 -5.74
CA HIS A 350 3.27 -3.32 -5.24
C HIS A 350 2.14 -3.63 -6.22
N VAL A 351 2.06 -2.96 -7.38
CA VAL A 351 0.95 -3.13 -8.31
C VAL A 351 1.33 -4.14 -9.39
N GLU A 352 0.69 -5.30 -9.40
CA GLU A 352 0.82 -6.29 -10.46
C GLU A 352 -0.41 -6.30 -11.36
N GLN A 353 -0.26 -5.90 -12.62
CA GLN A 353 -1.36 -5.86 -13.57
C GLN A 353 -1.87 -7.27 -13.91
N THR A 354 -3.17 -7.51 -13.75
CA THR A 354 -3.79 -8.81 -14.11
C THR A 354 -4.25 -8.88 -15.57
N ALA A 355 -4.61 -7.73 -16.15
CA ALA A 355 -5.01 -7.57 -17.54
C ALA A 355 -4.76 -6.13 -18.01
N ASP A 356 -4.69 -5.92 -19.33
CA ASP A 356 -4.52 -4.59 -19.90
C ASP A 356 -5.56 -3.59 -19.35
N TRP A 357 -5.09 -2.43 -18.94
CA TRP A 357 -5.93 -1.36 -18.39
C TRP A 357 -6.52 -0.52 -19.51
N GLU A 358 -7.71 0.04 -19.29
CA GLU A 358 -8.36 0.93 -20.24
C GLU A 358 -8.16 2.39 -19.80
N LEU A 359 -7.60 3.21 -20.69
CA LEU A 359 -7.60 4.66 -20.56
C LEU A 359 -8.62 5.25 -21.55
N SER A 360 -9.76 5.68 -21.03
CA SER A 360 -10.79 6.40 -21.78
C SER A 360 -10.66 7.91 -21.59
N PHE A 361 -10.91 8.70 -22.63
CA PHE A 361 -10.77 10.15 -22.54
C PHE A 361 -11.76 10.93 -23.41
N ALA A 362 -12.08 12.14 -22.94
CA ALA A 362 -12.98 13.10 -23.59
C ALA A 362 -12.41 14.51 -23.50
N GLY A 363 -12.78 15.38 -24.44
CA GLY A 363 -12.27 16.75 -24.42
C GLY A 363 -12.45 17.48 -25.74
N SER A 364 -11.57 18.44 -26.00
CA SER A 364 -11.58 19.20 -27.25
C SER A 364 -10.19 19.67 -27.67
N TYR A 365 -9.95 19.70 -28.98
CA TYR A 365 -8.79 20.34 -29.59
C TYR A 365 -9.14 21.74 -30.07
N ALA A 366 -8.31 22.72 -29.75
CA ALA A 366 -8.48 24.12 -30.13
C ALA A 366 -7.68 24.45 -31.41
N ALA A 367 -8.35 25.05 -32.39
CA ALA A 367 -7.73 25.55 -33.61
C ALA A 367 -8.20 26.99 -33.91
N PRO A 368 -7.34 27.82 -34.53
CA PRO A 368 -7.73 29.17 -34.94
C PRO A 368 -8.60 29.13 -36.19
N LEU A 369 -9.49 30.10 -36.32
CA LEU A 369 -10.29 30.31 -37.52
C LEU A 369 -9.49 31.10 -38.57
N MET A 370 -9.42 30.60 -39.79
CA MET A 370 -8.96 31.37 -40.94
C MET A 370 -10.08 32.27 -41.44
N GLU A 371 -9.80 33.57 -41.48
CA GLU A 371 -10.73 34.57 -42.01
C GLU A 371 -11.03 34.32 -43.50
N GLY A 372 -12.32 34.40 -43.87
CA GLY A 372 -12.77 34.23 -45.25
C GLY A 372 -12.82 32.79 -45.76
N VAL A 373 -12.65 31.79 -44.89
CA VAL A 373 -12.78 30.36 -45.20
C VAL A 373 -14.01 29.78 -44.49
N GLU A 374 -14.79 28.97 -45.19
CA GLU A 374 -15.94 28.25 -44.61
C GLU A 374 -15.50 27.39 -43.42
N LEU A 375 -16.36 27.27 -42.41
CA LEU A 375 -16.00 26.62 -41.14
C LEU A 375 -15.54 25.16 -41.34
N GLN A 376 -16.22 24.41 -42.21
CA GLN A 376 -15.86 23.02 -42.50
C GLN A 376 -14.48 22.91 -43.19
N ASP A 377 -14.15 23.82 -44.10
CA ASP A 377 -12.86 23.87 -44.77
C ASP A 377 -11.74 24.28 -43.79
N ASN A 378 -12.06 25.14 -42.81
CA ASN A 378 -11.19 25.49 -41.70
C ASN A 378 -10.80 24.25 -40.88
N ILE A 379 -11.76 23.39 -40.55
CA ILE A 379 -11.53 22.15 -39.79
C ILE A 379 -10.62 21.20 -40.57
N PHE A 380 -10.92 20.98 -41.85
CA PHE A 380 -10.09 20.11 -42.70
C PHE A 380 -8.68 20.67 -42.88
N ALA A 381 -8.51 22.00 -42.92
CA ALA A 381 -7.21 22.63 -42.96
C ALA A 381 -6.41 22.43 -41.66
N ALA A 382 -7.06 22.53 -40.50
CA ALA A 382 -6.44 22.25 -39.21
C ALA A 382 -5.99 20.77 -39.09
N LEU A 383 -6.87 19.82 -39.40
CA LEU A 383 -6.55 18.38 -39.36
C LEU A 383 -5.51 17.97 -40.40
N GLY A 384 -5.53 18.62 -41.57
CA GLY A 384 -4.53 18.42 -42.62
C GLY A 384 -3.19 19.10 -42.37
N GLY A 385 -2.97 19.70 -41.19
CA GLY A 385 -1.72 20.35 -40.81
C GLY A 385 -1.42 21.67 -41.51
N LYS A 386 -2.42 22.26 -42.17
CA LYS A 386 -2.28 23.57 -42.84
C LYS A 386 -2.45 24.74 -41.88
N VAL A 387 -3.06 24.48 -40.72
CA VAL A 387 -3.24 25.43 -39.62
C VAL A 387 -2.69 24.78 -38.35
N PRO A 388 -1.92 25.49 -37.52
CA PRO A 388 -1.44 24.93 -36.26
C PRO A 388 -2.61 24.66 -35.31
N ILE A 389 -2.61 23.49 -34.69
CA ILE A 389 -3.49 23.23 -33.53
C ILE A 389 -2.85 23.92 -32.33
N ILE A 390 -3.63 24.72 -31.59
CA ILE A 390 -3.11 25.59 -30.53
C ILE A 390 -2.95 24.82 -29.22
N GLY A 391 -3.82 23.83 -28.99
CA GLY A 391 -3.72 22.94 -27.85
C GLY A 391 -4.97 22.08 -27.70
N GLY A 392 -5.02 21.28 -26.64
CA GLY A 392 -6.17 20.49 -26.25
C GLY A 392 -6.41 20.56 -24.75
N ILE A 393 -7.68 20.39 -24.38
CA ILE A 393 -8.12 20.18 -23.01
C ILE A 393 -8.83 18.83 -22.95
N GLY A 394 -8.62 18.07 -21.87
CA GLY A 394 -9.15 16.71 -21.76
C GLY A 394 -9.42 16.29 -20.33
N THR A 395 -10.37 15.38 -20.19
CA THR A 395 -10.68 14.59 -18.99
C THR A 395 -10.45 13.12 -19.31
N PHE A 396 -9.90 12.39 -18.36
CA PHE A 396 -9.38 11.03 -18.51
C PHE A 396 -9.95 10.13 -17.40
N ALA A 397 -10.19 8.87 -17.72
CA ALA A 397 -10.52 7.81 -16.79
C ALA A 397 -9.63 6.60 -17.10
N LEU A 398 -8.79 6.18 -16.14
CA LEU A 398 -7.97 4.98 -16.20
C LEU A 398 -8.63 3.93 -15.32
N SER A 399 -8.95 2.77 -15.86
CA SER A 399 -9.61 1.70 -15.12
C SER A 399 -9.00 0.35 -15.45
N GLY A 400 -8.97 -0.54 -14.47
CA GLY A 400 -8.45 -1.89 -14.63
C GLY A 400 -8.47 -2.66 -13.32
N GLU A 401 -7.70 -3.75 -13.30
CA GLU A 401 -7.52 -4.60 -12.14
C GLU A 401 -6.03 -4.85 -11.91
N TYR A 402 -5.66 -5.05 -10.64
CA TYR A 402 -4.31 -5.41 -10.24
C TYR A 402 -4.34 -6.31 -9.00
N VAL A 403 -3.30 -7.11 -8.81
CA VAL A 403 -3.05 -7.83 -7.55
C VAL A 403 -2.02 -7.05 -6.76
N PRO A 404 -2.30 -6.68 -5.51
CA PRO A 404 -1.31 -6.04 -4.64
C PRO A 404 -0.27 -7.05 -4.15
N ASP A 405 1.01 -6.72 -4.33
CA ASP A 405 2.13 -7.37 -3.65
C ASP A 405 2.50 -6.55 -2.41
N GLU A 406 1.84 -6.84 -1.29
CA GLU A 406 2.03 -6.13 -0.02
C GLU A 406 3.48 -6.16 0.48
N THR A 407 4.30 -7.13 0.05
CA THR A 407 5.74 -7.18 0.38
C THR A 407 6.54 -6.02 -0.23
N LYS A 408 6.07 -5.46 -1.36
CA LYS A 408 6.68 -4.33 -2.07
C LYS A 408 5.98 -3.01 -1.78
N ARG A 409 4.98 -3.00 -0.89
CA ARG A 409 4.23 -1.80 -0.58
C ARG A 409 5.06 -0.85 0.28
N ALA A 410 5.09 0.42 -0.12
CA ALA A 410 5.70 1.46 0.69
C ALA A 410 4.98 1.57 2.03
N GLN A 411 5.74 1.49 3.11
CA GLN A 411 5.26 1.56 4.48
C GLN A 411 5.45 2.97 5.01
N SER A 412 4.39 3.53 5.60
CA SER A 412 4.49 4.75 6.38
C SER A 412 4.99 4.47 7.78
N PHE A 413 5.79 5.39 8.29
CA PHE A 413 6.27 5.34 9.66
C PHE A 413 6.22 6.72 10.30
N CYS A 414 6.20 6.71 11.61
CA CYS A 414 6.28 7.87 12.47
C CYS A 414 6.94 7.43 13.78
N GLN A 415 8.19 7.88 13.95
CA GLN A 415 9.08 7.54 15.04
C GLN A 415 9.25 8.74 15.96
N TYR A 416 9.31 8.47 17.26
CA TYR A 416 9.33 9.50 18.29
C TYR A 416 10.60 9.39 19.11
N GLY A 417 11.17 10.52 19.47
CA GLY A 417 12.34 10.54 20.33
C GLY A 417 12.50 11.82 21.12
N THR A 418 13.62 11.87 21.82
CA THR A 418 14.11 13.05 22.53
C THR A 418 15.58 13.27 22.20
N GLY A 419 16.00 14.53 22.17
CA GLY A 419 17.36 14.94 21.88
C GLY A 419 17.90 15.85 22.98
N VAL A 420 19.19 15.71 23.27
CA VAL A 420 19.93 16.63 24.12
C VAL A 420 21.15 17.12 23.35
N SER A 421 21.36 18.44 23.32
CA SER A 421 22.52 19.01 22.66
C SER A 421 23.79 18.67 23.45
N GLU A 422 24.73 17.99 22.82
CA GLU A 422 26.11 17.87 23.33
C GLU A 422 26.91 19.13 23.02
N ARG A 423 26.65 19.72 21.86
CA ARG A 423 27.27 20.96 21.40
C ARG A 423 26.21 21.83 20.75
N LEU A 424 26.16 23.10 21.12
CA LEU A 424 25.27 24.09 20.52
C LEU A 424 26.02 25.43 20.37
N GLY A 425 25.94 26.05 19.20
CA GLY A 425 26.51 27.37 18.99
C GLY A 425 26.26 27.90 17.58
N ALA A 426 26.87 29.05 17.27
CA ALA A 426 26.65 29.76 16.00
C ALA A 426 27.01 28.94 14.74
N GLY A 427 27.91 27.95 14.88
CA GLY A 427 28.32 27.06 13.79
C GLY A 427 27.38 25.89 13.52
N GLY A 428 26.41 25.64 14.41
CA GLY A 428 25.51 24.48 14.35
C GLY A 428 25.46 23.73 15.69
N ALA A 429 24.90 22.53 15.66
CA ALA A 429 24.66 21.71 16.85
C ALA A 429 25.05 20.25 16.64
N LEU A 430 25.34 19.55 17.75
CA LEU A 430 25.40 18.09 17.79
C LEU A 430 24.39 17.63 18.84
N TRP A 431 23.45 16.81 18.41
CA TRP A 431 22.38 16.25 19.23
C TRP A 431 22.61 14.77 19.43
N ASN A 432 22.52 14.33 20.69
CA ASN A 432 22.42 12.93 21.04
C ASN A 432 20.94 12.59 21.26
N GLN A 433 20.47 11.54 20.60
CA GLN A 433 19.05 11.24 20.48
C GLN A 433 18.72 9.85 21.03
N ALA A 434 17.60 9.77 21.73
CA ALA A 434 16.99 8.52 22.19
C ALA A 434 15.63 8.32 21.49
N TRP A 435 15.35 7.10 21.05
CA TRP A 435 14.21 6.76 20.19
C TRP A 435 13.15 5.91 20.91
N THR A 436 12.88 6.21 22.17
CA THR A 436 12.02 5.40 23.05
C THR A 436 10.70 6.09 23.41
N GLY A 437 10.09 6.82 22.46
CA GLY A 437 8.93 7.68 22.69
C GLY A 437 7.58 7.12 22.21
N GLY A 438 6.50 7.57 22.84
CA GLY A 438 5.14 7.43 22.32
C GLY A 438 4.69 8.69 21.55
N PRO A 439 3.47 8.68 20.98
CA PRO A 439 2.93 9.81 20.23
C PRO A 439 2.99 11.14 20.96
N ARG A 440 3.32 12.21 20.21
CA ARG A 440 3.41 13.58 20.74
C ARG A 440 2.08 14.30 20.54
N ASN A 441 1.58 14.94 21.60
CA ASN A 441 0.31 15.68 21.52
C ASN A 441 0.38 16.93 20.62
N TRP A 442 1.59 17.39 20.29
CA TRP A 442 1.84 18.57 19.46
C TRP A 442 2.03 18.22 17.96
N HIS A 443 2.09 16.94 17.59
CA HIS A 443 2.19 16.53 16.19
C HIS A 443 1.38 15.26 15.90
N GLU A 444 0.43 15.38 14.98
CA GLU A 444 -0.37 14.25 14.49
C GLU A 444 0.27 13.68 13.23
N CYS A 445 0.63 12.40 13.27
CA CYS A 445 1.20 11.73 12.11
C CYS A 445 0.10 11.35 11.12
N PRO A 446 0.23 11.74 9.83
CA PRO A 446 -0.80 11.51 8.83
C PRO A 446 -0.93 10.04 8.37
N ALA A 447 -0.08 9.14 8.85
CA ALA A 447 -0.04 7.74 8.45
C ALA A 447 -1.21 6.93 9.04
N SER A 448 -2.00 6.27 8.19
CA SER A 448 -3.09 5.38 8.61
C SER A 448 -2.60 4.08 9.24
N VAL A 449 -1.38 3.66 8.90
CA VAL A 449 -0.66 2.53 9.51
C VAL A 449 0.76 3.02 9.82
N ASN A 450 1.11 3.10 11.11
CA ASN A 450 2.44 3.49 11.54
C ASN A 450 3.24 2.24 11.87
N MET A 451 4.08 1.77 10.95
CA MET A 451 4.93 0.60 11.17
C MET A 451 6.23 1.02 11.87
N PRO A 452 6.44 0.62 13.14
CA PRO A 452 7.72 0.86 13.77
C PRO A 452 8.80 0.00 13.09
N PHE A 453 9.94 0.61 12.76
CA PHE A 453 11.09 -0.11 12.21
C PHE A 453 12.37 0.12 13.02
N LEU A 454 12.39 1.12 13.91
CA LEU A 454 13.46 1.28 14.89
C LEU A 454 13.20 0.36 16.08
N GLY A 455 14.22 -0.40 16.48
CA GLY A 455 14.20 -1.21 17.69
C GLY A 455 14.52 -0.41 18.95
N GLU A 456 14.37 -1.04 20.12
CA GLU A 456 14.62 -0.40 21.43
C GLU A 456 16.10 -0.01 21.66
N ASN A 457 17.03 -0.62 20.92
CA ASN A 457 18.47 -0.39 21.06
C ASN A 457 19.02 0.65 20.08
N VAL A 458 18.14 1.38 19.40
CA VAL A 458 18.54 2.43 18.45
C VAL A 458 18.87 3.72 19.20
N SER A 459 20.06 4.25 18.92
CA SER A 459 20.44 5.62 19.27
C SER A 459 20.60 6.48 18.02
N GLY A 460 20.41 7.78 18.15
CA GLY A 460 20.61 8.73 17.06
C GLY A 460 21.65 9.79 17.39
N THR A 461 22.29 10.30 16.36
CA THR A 461 23.01 11.58 16.40
C THR A 461 22.58 12.45 15.24
N LEU A 462 22.34 13.73 15.49
CA LEU A 462 22.12 14.74 14.45
C LEU A 462 23.18 15.83 14.58
N GLU A 463 24.07 15.92 13.59
CA GLU A 463 25.04 17.01 13.50
C GLU A 463 24.55 18.01 12.46
N THR A 464 24.33 19.26 12.88
CA THR A 464 23.91 20.35 12.01
C THR A 464 25.00 21.40 11.88
N THR A 465 24.99 22.10 10.75
CA THR A 465 25.83 23.24 10.43
C THR A 465 24.94 24.36 9.92
N THR A 466 25.07 25.55 10.51
CA THR A 466 24.31 26.74 10.10
C THR A 466 24.56 27.04 8.62
N ALA A 467 23.48 27.16 7.86
CA ALA A 467 23.49 27.49 6.44
C ALA A 467 22.73 28.82 6.21
N GLY A 468 23.40 29.82 5.66
CA GLY A 468 22.79 31.12 5.40
C GLY A 468 22.81 32.08 6.59
N ALA A 469 22.25 33.28 6.37
CA ALA A 469 22.25 34.35 7.35
C ALA A 469 21.00 34.27 8.24
N PRO A 470 21.13 34.46 9.56
CA PRO A 470 19.97 34.51 10.45
C PRO A 470 19.10 35.73 10.16
N SER A 471 17.79 35.54 10.31
CA SER A 471 16.79 36.60 10.22
C SER A 471 15.97 36.64 11.51
N ILE A 472 15.60 37.85 11.93
CA ILE A 472 14.73 38.07 13.10
C ILE A 472 13.58 38.94 12.61
N ASP A 473 12.35 38.48 12.83
CA ASP A 473 11.15 39.21 12.43
C ASP A 473 10.70 40.23 13.49
N GLU A 474 9.56 40.89 13.23
CA GLU A 474 8.99 41.89 14.15
C GLU A 474 8.48 41.30 15.47
N ASN A 475 8.20 39.99 15.51
CA ASN A 475 7.75 39.26 16.69
C ASN A 475 8.92 38.69 17.49
N MET A 476 10.16 38.99 17.09
CA MET A 476 11.38 38.42 17.67
C MET A 476 11.45 36.90 17.48
N VAL A 477 10.99 36.40 16.33
CA VAL A 477 11.22 35.02 15.91
C VAL A 477 12.51 34.96 15.10
N LEU A 478 13.49 34.19 15.59
CA LEU A 478 14.74 33.90 14.92
C LEU A 478 14.55 32.75 13.94
N SER A 479 15.03 32.90 12.71
CA SER A 479 15.11 31.80 11.74
C SER A 479 16.41 31.78 10.96
N PHE A 480 16.93 30.58 10.68
CA PHE A 480 18.06 30.35 9.76
C PHE A 480 18.01 28.93 9.19
N SER A 481 18.54 28.74 7.99
CA SER A 481 18.67 27.40 7.41
C SER A 481 19.83 26.63 8.01
N PHE A 482 19.80 25.30 7.94
CA PHE A 482 20.93 24.46 8.30
C PHE A 482 21.03 23.27 7.34
N GLY A 483 22.26 22.78 7.17
CA GLY A 483 22.55 21.46 6.62
C GLY A 483 23.12 20.55 7.70
N GLY A 484 23.29 19.26 7.45
CA GLY A 484 23.78 18.34 8.46
C GLY A 484 23.73 16.88 8.06
N GLN A 485 24.01 16.01 9.03
CA GLN A 485 23.90 14.57 8.88
C GLN A 485 23.21 13.97 10.11
N MET A 486 22.21 13.14 9.85
CA MET A 486 21.60 12.25 10.82
C MET A 486 22.24 10.86 10.72
N ARG A 487 22.47 10.23 11.86
CA ARG A 487 22.91 8.85 11.96
C ARG A 487 22.10 8.12 13.02
N LEU A 488 21.43 7.06 12.62
CA LEU A 488 20.77 6.11 13.51
C LEU A 488 21.62 4.86 13.58
N THR A 489 21.91 4.38 14.78
CA THR A 489 22.75 3.21 15.02
C THR A 489 21.99 2.23 15.91
N ASP A 490 21.82 1.02 15.39
CA ASP A 490 21.29 -0.12 16.12
C ASP A 490 22.44 -0.89 16.75
N TYR A 491 22.37 -1.06 18.07
CA TYR A 491 23.38 -1.77 18.84
C TYR A 491 22.89 -3.16 19.23
N ASN A 492 23.81 -4.12 19.26
CA ASN A 492 23.48 -5.48 19.65
C ASN A 492 23.00 -5.54 21.11
N GLU A 493 21.85 -6.19 21.34
CA GLU A 493 21.24 -6.36 22.68
C GLU A 493 22.18 -7.01 23.70
N VAL A 494 23.00 -7.96 23.25
CA VAL A 494 23.88 -8.76 24.11
C VAL A 494 25.24 -8.07 24.28
N ASN A 495 25.70 -7.34 23.25
CA ASN A 495 26.97 -6.64 23.22
C ASN A 495 26.79 -5.18 22.75
N PRO A 496 26.47 -4.25 23.66
CA PRO A 496 26.15 -2.85 23.31
C PRO A 496 27.25 -2.08 22.58
N ASP A 497 28.49 -2.57 22.57
CA ASP A 497 29.61 -1.96 21.82
C ASP A 497 29.64 -2.41 20.34
N GLN A 498 28.82 -3.39 19.96
CA GLN A 498 28.70 -3.91 18.59
C GLN A 498 27.54 -3.23 17.87
N ILE A 499 27.84 -2.76 16.65
CA ILE A 499 26.84 -2.18 15.73
C ILE A 499 26.27 -3.29 14.86
N ASP A 500 24.95 -3.47 14.93
CA ASP A 500 24.22 -4.46 14.12
C ASP A 500 23.61 -3.83 12.86
N GLY A 501 23.42 -2.50 12.82
CA GLY A 501 22.96 -1.77 11.64
C GLY A 501 23.04 -0.26 11.78
N GLN A 502 23.06 0.45 10.65
CA GLN A 502 23.03 1.93 10.62
C GLN A 502 22.16 2.48 9.50
N ILE A 503 21.57 3.65 9.76
CA ILE A 503 20.96 4.52 8.76
C ILE A 503 21.70 5.86 8.81
N ILE A 504 22.18 6.33 7.67
CA ILE A 504 22.80 7.64 7.53
C ILE A 504 21.95 8.44 6.55
N GLY A 505 21.68 9.70 6.88
CA GLY A 505 20.97 10.60 5.99
C GLY A 505 21.46 12.03 6.09
N ASP A 506 21.43 12.73 4.96
CA ASP A 506 21.71 14.16 4.91
C ASP A 506 20.48 14.92 5.41
N ALA A 507 20.72 15.92 6.26
CA ALA A 507 19.69 16.71 6.91
C ALA A 507 19.71 18.14 6.37
N GLU A 508 18.59 18.63 5.86
CA GLU A 508 18.44 20.02 5.42
C GLU A 508 17.19 20.64 6.03
N GLY A 509 17.31 21.81 6.65
CA GLY A 509 16.22 22.34 7.46
C GLY A 509 16.29 23.83 7.74
N MET A 510 15.37 24.26 8.60
CA MET A 510 15.28 25.60 9.15
C MET A 510 15.13 25.51 10.67
N PHE A 511 16.01 26.18 11.39
CA PHE A 511 15.88 26.35 12.82
C PHE A 511 15.02 27.59 13.08
N VAL A 512 14.00 27.47 13.93
CA VAL A 512 13.08 28.56 14.29
C VAL A 512 12.92 28.62 15.80
N ALA A 513 13.23 29.77 16.41
CA ALA A 513 13.15 29.96 17.85
C ALA A 513 12.49 31.30 18.22
N ASP A 514 11.75 31.29 19.33
CA ASP A 514 11.19 32.49 19.93
C ASP A 514 12.23 33.15 20.84
N ILE A 515 12.82 34.24 20.37
CA ILE A 515 13.80 35.01 21.14
C ILE A 515 13.17 36.24 21.81
N ASN A 516 11.84 36.30 21.90
CA ASN A 516 11.13 37.35 22.62
C ASN A 516 11.22 37.12 24.13
N ALA A 517 11.78 38.09 24.85
CA ALA A 517 11.88 38.07 26.30
C ALA A 517 10.52 37.99 27.01
N GLU A 518 9.42 38.41 26.37
CA GLU A 518 8.07 38.32 26.95
C GLU A 518 7.56 36.89 27.06
N ASN A 519 8.03 35.99 26.18
CA ASN A 519 7.63 34.58 26.13
C ASN A 519 8.64 33.66 26.83
N ALA A 520 9.81 34.19 27.19
CA ALA A 520 10.84 33.44 27.90
C ALA A 520 10.40 33.05 29.32
N THR A 521 10.78 31.86 29.74
CA THR A 521 10.54 31.35 31.11
C THR A 521 11.87 31.13 31.84
N PHE A 522 11.81 30.60 33.07
CA PHE A 522 13.00 30.36 33.88
C PHE A 522 12.99 28.95 34.47
N ASP A 523 14.17 28.32 34.53
CA ASP A 523 14.36 27.06 35.25
C ASP A 523 14.51 27.29 36.77
N ALA A 524 14.73 26.20 37.51
CA ALA A 524 14.90 26.25 38.96
C ALA A 524 16.15 27.02 39.42
N ASP A 525 17.16 27.11 38.57
CA ASP A 525 18.43 27.81 38.82
C ASP A 525 18.39 29.28 38.38
N GLY A 526 17.27 29.71 37.78
CA GLY A 526 17.05 31.08 37.30
C GLY A 526 17.66 31.38 35.94
N ASN A 527 18.08 30.35 35.20
CA ASN A 527 18.48 30.46 33.79
C ASN A 527 17.25 30.73 32.93
N ILE A 528 17.48 31.34 31.76
CA ILE A 528 16.44 31.73 30.83
C ILE A 528 16.13 30.55 29.91
N LEU A 529 14.86 30.24 29.71
CA LEU A 529 14.38 29.20 28.81
C LEU A 529 13.64 29.85 27.65
N ILE A 530 14.05 29.53 26.42
CA ILE A 530 13.37 29.97 25.19
C ILE A 530 12.93 28.76 24.37
N ALA A 531 11.79 28.90 23.70
CA ALA A 531 11.17 27.83 22.92
C ALA A 531 11.68 27.80 21.46
N PHE A 532 11.71 26.63 20.85
CA PHE A 532 11.97 26.44 19.41
C PHE A 532 11.15 25.28 18.85
N GLY A 533 10.94 25.28 17.53
CA GLY A 533 10.16 24.24 16.84
C GLY A 533 8.65 24.46 16.94
N ALA A 534 7.87 23.39 17.17
CA ALA A 534 6.41 23.33 17.06
C ALA A 534 5.67 24.31 17.98
N SER A 535 6.25 24.68 19.11
CA SER A 535 5.73 25.73 19.99
C SER A 535 5.82 27.14 19.40
N VAL A 536 6.60 27.33 18.33
CA VAL A 536 6.86 28.60 17.66
C VAL A 536 6.27 28.63 16.24
N HIS A 537 6.28 27.49 15.53
CA HIS A 537 5.77 27.39 14.17
C HIS A 537 5.24 25.99 13.83
N ASP A 538 4.29 25.90 12.90
CA ASP A 538 3.64 24.62 12.54
C ASP A 538 4.29 23.91 11.33
N ALA A 539 5.40 24.42 10.81
CA ALA A 539 6.07 23.82 9.66
C ALA A 539 7.05 22.72 10.09
N ARG A 540 7.47 21.88 9.14
CA ARG A 540 8.58 20.94 9.37
C ARG A 540 9.88 21.70 9.62
N ASP A 541 10.71 21.17 10.50
CA ASP A 541 12.03 21.75 10.80
C ASP A 541 13.10 21.24 9.85
N CYS A 542 13.01 19.97 9.40
CA CYS A 542 14.03 19.37 8.56
C CYS A 542 13.50 18.27 7.62
N LEU A 543 14.18 18.09 6.49
CA LEU A 543 14.07 16.94 5.61
C LEU A 543 15.34 16.11 5.70
N ILE A 544 15.17 14.79 5.82
CA ILE A 544 16.24 13.81 5.80
C ILE A 544 16.21 13.08 4.46
N THR A 545 17.35 13.02 3.78
CA THR A 545 17.58 12.16 2.61
C THR A 545 18.51 11.03 3.02
N VAL A 546 18.02 9.79 3.06
CA VAL A 546 18.80 8.62 3.43
C VAL A 546 19.83 8.34 2.35
N THR A 547 21.09 8.28 2.74
CA THR A 547 22.24 8.06 1.85
C THR A 547 22.85 6.67 1.99
N GLU A 548 22.69 6.04 3.16
CA GLU A 548 23.23 4.70 3.43
C GLU A 548 22.38 3.95 4.45
N THR A 549 22.15 2.67 4.19
CA THR A 549 21.56 1.71 5.13
C THR A 549 22.41 0.43 5.18
N THR A 550 22.61 -0.12 6.39
CA THR A 550 23.47 -1.30 6.61
C THR A 550 22.91 -2.21 7.69
N GLY A 551 23.35 -3.47 7.68
CA GLY A 551 23.06 -4.43 8.75
C GLY A 551 21.57 -4.71 8.90
N THR A 552 21.03 -4.58 10.12
CA THR A 552 19.59 -4.76 10.42
C THR A 552 18.66 -3.83 9.65
N PHE A 553 19.19 -2.75 9.07
CA PHE A 553 18.44 -1.82 8.22
C PHE A 553 18.73 -1.96 6.72
N SER A 554 19.52 -2.96 6.30
CA SER A 554 19.97 -3.09 4.89
C SER A 554 18.83 -3.32 3.89
N ASP A 555 17.67 -3.78 4.35
CA ASP A 555 16.46 -3.93 3.56
C ASP A 555 15.68 -2.61 3.40
N ILE A 556 15.98 -1.59 4.21
CA ILE A 556 15.28 -0.30 4.19
C ILE A 556 15.79 0.57 3.04
N GLN A 557 14.85 0.97 2.20
CA GLN A 557 15.05 2.01 1.20
C GLN A 557 14.07 3.15 1.41
N GLN A 558 14.57 4.38 1.51
CA GLN A 558 13.72 5.56 1.61
C GLN A 558 12.83 5.70 0.36
N ALA A 559 11.53 5.94 0.59
CA ALA A 559 10.58 6.34 -0.44
C ALA A 559 10.11 7.77 -0.13
N GLY A 560 10.50 8.75 -0.93
CA GLY A 560 10.19 10.15 -0.62
C GLY A 560 10.99 10.75 0.52
N ALA A 561 10.66 11.97 0.91
CA ALA A 561 11.45 12.69 1.90
C ALA A 561 11.00 12.30 3.31
N TRP A 562 11.97 12.10 4.21
CA TRP A 562 11.64 11.90 5.63
C TRP A 562 11.58 13.25 6.31
N ALA A 563 10.43 13.61 6.85
CA ALA A 563 10.20 14.89 7.50
C ALA A 563 10.47 14.78 9.01
N TRP A 564 11.15 15.78 9.53
CA TRP A 564 11.55 15.90 10.91
C TRP A 564 10.89 17.14 11.53
N TYR A 565 10.19 16.93 12.63
CA TYR A 565 9.48 17.93 13.40
C TYR A 565 10.02 17.93 14.82
N VAL A 566 10.19 19.11 15.39
CA VAL A 566 10.83 19.30 16.70
C VAL A 566 9.97 20.20 17.56
N ASP A 567 9.93 19.94 18.86
CA ASP A 567 9.54 20.92 19.87
C ASP A 567 10.55 20.90 21.00
N GLY A 568 11.12 22.06 21.34
CA GLY A 568 12.25 22.08 22.24
C GLY A 568 12.44 23.38 23.00
N THR A 569 13.40 23.33 23.92
CA THR A 569 13.76 24.46 24.77
C THR A 569 15.27 24.62 24.84
N MET A 570 15.74 25.85 24.67
CA MET A 570 17.13 26.23 24.82
C MET A 570 17.32 26.95 26.16
N THR A 571 18.39 26.57 26.88
CA THR A 571 18.73 27.11 28.20
C THR A 571 19.88 28.10 28.07
N ILE A 572 19.66 29.32 28.56
CA ILE A 572 20.58 30.45 28.47
C ILE A 572 20.96 30.93 29.87
N ALA A 573 22.26 31.06 30.12
CA ALA A 573 22.79 31.60 31.36
C ALA A 573 22.32 33.04 31.58
N ARG A 574 21.81 33.32 32.78
CA ARG A 574 21.33 34.66 33.13
C ARG A 574 22.46 35.54 33.66
N VAL A 575 22.71 36.66 33.00
CA VAL A 575 23.54 37.76 33.47
C VAL A 575 22.64 38.82 34.12
N GLU A 576 22.65 38.88 35.45
CA GLU A 576 21.73 39.74 36.24
C GLU A 576 21.82 41.23 35.91
N THR A 577 22.98 41.69 35.41
CA THR A 577 23.22 43.10 35.07
C THR A 577 22.64 43.50 33.71
N LEU A 578 22.19 42.53 32.91
CA LEU A 578 21.59 42.77 31.59
C LEU A 578 20.06 42.64 31.65
N PRO A 579 19.31 43.48 30.91
CA PRO A 579 17.91 43.23 30.62
C PRO A 579 17.70 41.84 29.99
N LEU A 580 16.53 41.24 30.21
CA LEU A 580 16.21 39.88 29.74
C LEU A 580 16.42 39.73 28.22
N GLN A 581 15.90 40.67 27.43
CA GLN A 581 16.09 40.66 25.98
C GLN A 581 17.55 40.75 25.56
N GLN A 582 18.38 41.49 26.30
CA GLN A 582 19.81 41.60 26.01
C GLN A 582 20.57 40.34 26.39
N ASN A 583 20.12 39.60 27.42
CA ASN A 583 20.68 38.28 27.73
C ASN A 583 20.49 37.31 26.56
N ILE A 584 19.26 37.22 26.06
CA ILE A 584 18.90 36.32 24.95
C ILE A 584 19.74 36.67 23.71
N LEU A 585 19.79 37.95 23.32
CA LEU A 585 20.56 38.38 22.15
C LEU A 585 22.07 38.21 22.34
N ALA A 586 22.59 38.38 23.56
CA ALA A 586 24.01 38.16 23.85
C ALA A 586 24.38 36.68 23.70
N ALA A 587 23.51 35.77 24.13
CA ALA A 587 23.75 34.33 24.02
C ALA A 587 23.84 33.83 22.58
N LEU A 588 23.14 34.47 21.63
CA LEU A 588 23.30 34.19 20.20
C LEU A 588 24.70 34.54 19.66
N GLN A 589 25.43 35.43 20.33
CA GLN A 589 26.77 35.88 19.93
C GLN A 589 27.89 35.23 20.78
N GLN A 590 27.55 34.72 21.95
CA GLN A 590 28.47 34.18 22.97
C GLN A 590 28.04 32.76 23.34
N PRO A 591 28.61 31.73 22.66
CA PRO A 591 28.24 30.33 22.89
C PRO A 591 28.39 29.89 24.35
N GLU A 592 29.27 30.52 25.13
CA GLU A 592 29.45 30.25 26.56
C GLU A 592 28.21 30.57 27.42
N LEU A 593 27.27 31.38 26.91
CA LEU A 593 26.00 31.65 27.58
C LEU A 593 24.92 30.63 27.20
N LEU A 594 25.14 29.77 26.20
CA LEU A 594 24.26 28.67 25.85
C LEU A 594 24.62 27.47 26.72
N LEU A 595 23.78 27.16 27.71
CA LEU A 595 24.01 26.07 28.64
C LEU A 595 23.61 24.70 28.07
N GLY A 596 22.80 24.70 27.01
CA GLY A 596 22.36 23.52 26.29
C GLY A 596 20.94 23.69 25.76
N ALA A 597 20.47 22.66 25.06
CA ALA A 597 19.10 22.56 24.59
C ALA A 597 18.61 21.12 24.69
N GLN A 598 17.30 20.98 24.81
CA GLN A 598 16.60 19.71 24.81
C GLN A 598 15.44 19.79 23.83
N GLU A 599 15.15 18.67 23.19
CA GLU A 599 14.08 18.56 22.20
C GLU A 599 13.30 17.26 22.36
N GLU A 600 12.03 17.32 22.02
CA GLU A 600 11.24 16.18 21.58
C GLU A 600 11.08 16.28 20.07
N PHE A 601 11.08 15.15 19.38
CA PHE A 601 10.95 15.16 17.92
C PHE A 601 10.10 14.01 17.40
N VAL A 602 9.64 14.22 16.17
CA VAL A 602 8.95 13.23 15.34
C VAL A 602 9.65 13.14 13.99
N LEU A 603 10.03 11.93 13.60
CA LEU A 603 10.48 11.61 12.25
C LEU A 603 9.41 10.78 11.54
N THR A 604 8.96 11.24 10.39
CA THR A 604 7.89 10.60 9.62
C THR A 604 8.25 10.53 8.15
N GLY A 605 7.77 9.51 7.45
CA GLY A 605 8.06 9.33 6.03
C GLY A 605 7.56 8.00 5.49
N LEU A 606 7.99 7.65 4.28
CA LEU A 606 7.76 6.34 3.67
C LEU A 606 9.08 5.60 3.47
N TYR A 607 9.02 4.28 3.53
CA TYR A 607 10.13 3.40 3.19
C TYR A 607 9.63 2.13 2.50
N LEU A 608 10.49 1.49 1.74
CA LEU A 608 10.30 0.17 1.17
C LEU A 608 11.20 -0.81 1.90
N ARG A 609 10.74 -2.06 2.04
CA ARG A 609 11.61 -3.19 2.39
C ARG A 609 11.91 -3.95 1.10
N ASN A 610 13.16 -3.94 0.67
CA ASN A 610 13.58 -4.86 -0.38
C ASN A 610 13.82 -6.23 0.25
N PRO A 611 13.24 -7.32 -0.27
CA PRO A 611 13.60 -8.65 0.19
C PRO A 611 15.13 -8.79 0.07
N SER A 612 15.77 -9.19 1.17
CA SER A 612 17.21 -9.42 1.20
C SER A 612 17.56 -10.35 0.03
N GLN A 613 18.47 -9.91 -0.84
CA GLN A 613 19.11 -10.85 -1.76
C GLN A 613 19.92 -11.81 -0.89
N GLU A 614 19.35 -12.99 -0.62
CA GLU A 614 20.08 -14.10 0.00
C GLU A 614 21.27 -14.54 -0.85
#